data_AF-A0A1W9LD72-F1
#
_entry.id   AF-A0A1W9LD72-F1
#
_cell.length_a   1.000
_cell.length_b   1.000
_cell.length_c   1.000
_cell.angle_alpha   90.00
_cell.angle_beta   90.00
_cell.angle_gamma   90.00
#
_symmetry.space_group_name_H-M   'P 1'
#
loop_
_entity.id
_entity.type
_entity.pdbx_description
1 polymer ?
#
loop_
_entity_poly.entity_id
_entity_poly.type
_entity_poly.pdbx_seq_one_letter_code
_entity_poly.pdbx_strand_id
1 'polypeptide(L)'
;MNRAPPAVVLDHPLVRHHLARLRDASTPPAEFRGAVRALSMLLAYEALRDLPMRRTSVRTPLESTAATRVRGRIGLVLDPMLATGGSAIAALRAVRDWGVKRVKLLAVIAAPEGLRAVRSAFPDAGVFICARDRRLNDRGYILPGLGDAGDRQFGTVPPLCTAR
;
A
#
# COMPACT_ATOMS: atom_id res chain seq x y z
N MET A 1 -12.94 -20.63 14.34
CA MET A 1 -11.98 -19.50 14.38
C MET A 1 -11.86 -18.94 12.97
N ASN A 2 -12.38 -17.74 12.71
CA ASN A 2 -12.38 -17.16 11.36
C ASN A 2 -10.97 -16.60 11.06
N ARG A 3 -10.26 -17.23 10.11
CA ARG A 3 -8.89 -16.87 9.73
C ARG A 3 -8.92 -15.48 9.09
N ALA A 4 -8.14 -14.52 9.59
CA ALA A 4 -7.99 -13.22 8.95
C ALA A 4 -7.58 -13.40 7.48
N PRO A 5 -8.21 -12.72 6.52
CA PRO A 5 -7.91 -12.89 5.10
C PRO A 5 -6.40 -12.71 4.84
N PRO A 6 -5.81 -13.51 3.94
CA PRO A 6 -4.40 -13.33 3.57
C PRO A 6 -4.19 -11.94 2.97
N ALA A 7 -3.01 -11.36 3.20
CA ALA A 7 -2.61 -10.15 2.48
C ALA A 7 -2.60 -10.44 0.98
N VAL A 8 -3.16 -9.54 0.19
CA VAL A 8 -3.22 -9.66 -1.27
C VAL A 8 -1.90 -9.14 -1.84
N VAL A 9 -1.17 -10.00 -2.55
CA VAL A 9 0.02 -9.63 -3.29
C VAL A 9 -0.37 -9.38 -4.73
N LEU A 10 -0.14 -8.16 -5.23
CA LEU A 10 -0.46 -7.80 -6.61
C LEU A 10 0.58 -8.41 -7.56
N ASP A 11 0.23 -9.54 -8.17
CA ASP A 11 1.10 -10.20 -9.14
C ASP A 11 0.80 -9.72 -10.58
N HIS A 12 1.50 -8.68 -11.02
CA HIS A 12 1.30 -8.08 -12.34
C HIS A 12 2.64 -7.61 -12.97
N PRO A 13 2.86 -7.75 -14.29
CA PRO A 13 4.10 -7.32 -14.94
C PRO A 13 4.46 -5.84 -14.70
N LEU A 14 3.48 -4.93 -14.75
CA LEU A 14 3.71 -3.51 -14.44
C LEU A 14 4.10 -3.27 -12.98
N VAL A 15 3.61 -4.10 -12.05
CA VAL A 15 4.04 -4.02 -10.65
C VAL A 15 5.52 -4.39 -10.55
N ARG A 16 5.93 -5.51 -11.17
CA ARG A 16 7.33 -5.95 -11.19
C ARG A 16 8.25 -4.92 -11.86
N HIS A 17 7.81 -4.31 -12.97
CA HIS A 17 8.53 -3.25 -13.70
C HIS A 17 8.81 -2.02 -12.83
N HIS A 18 7.78 -1.47 -12.18
CA HIS A 18 7.96 -0.30 -11.33
C HIS A 18 8.72 -0.65 -10.04
N LEU A 19 8.52 -1.85 -9.50
CA LEU A 19 9.27 -2.31 -8.34
C LEU A 19 10.76 -2.44 -8.63
N ALA A 20 11.15 -2.88 -9.84
CA ALA A 20 12.55 -2.92 -10.23
C ALA A 20 13.21 -1.53 -10.16
N ARG A 21 12.55 -0.49 -10.68
CA ARG A 21 13.00 0.91 -10.55
C ARG A 21 13.13 1.33 -9.08
N LEU A 22 12.14 0.99 -8.25
CA LEU A 22 12.24 1.31 -6.82
C LEU A 22 13.39 0.57 -6.13
N ARG A 23 13.75 -0.64 -6.57
CA ARG A 23 14.88 -1.38 -5.99
C ARG A 23 16.24 -0.91 -6.47
N ASP A 24 16.33 -0.38 -7.69
CA ASP A 24 17.58 0.12 -8.24
C ASP A 24 18.05 1.36 -7.46
N ALA A 25 19.19 1.23 -6.77
CA ALA A 25 19.76 2.29 -5.94
C ALA A 25 20.15 3.55 -6.76
N SER A 26 20.37 3.42 -8.06
CA SER A 26 20.70 4.52 -8.96
C SER A 26 19.49 5.33 -9.43
N THR A 27 18.25 4.85 -9.18
CA THR A 27 17.03 5.54 -9.63
C THR A 27 16.90 6.93 -8.98
N PRO A 28 16.84 8.01 -9.79
CA PRO A 28 16.74 9.38 -9.28
C PRO A 28 15.42 9.64 -8.53
N PRO A 29 15.37 10.61 -7.58
CA PRO A 29 14.17 10.88 -6.78
C PRO A 29 12.90 11.16 -7.58
N ALA A 30 13.01 11.83 -8.74
CA ALA A 30 11.86 12.10 -9.61
C ALA A 30 11.26 10.82 -10.20
N GLU A 31 12.10 9.90 -10.64
CA GLU A 31 11.68 8.60 -11.17
C GLU A 31 11.17 7.68 -10.07
N PHE A 32 11.80 7.72 -8.88
CA PHE A 32 11.33 7.01 -7.69
C PHE A 32 9.90 7.43 -7.33
N ARG A 33 9.63 8.75 -7.28
CA ARG A 33 8.27 9.29 -7.09
C ARG A 33 7.31 8.82 -8.17
N GLY A 34 7.74 8.81 -9.43
CA GLY A 34 6.94 8.31 -10.56
C GLY A 34 6.54 6.85 -10.39
N ALA A 35 7.48 5.98 -10.00
CA ALA A 35 7.23 4.57 -9.76
C ALA A 35 6.34 4.33 -8.54
N VAL A 36 6.55 5.05 -7.43
CA VAL A 36 5.65 5.01 -6.25
C VAL A 36 4.23 5.39 -6.66
N ARG A 37 4.05 6.48 -7.41
CA ARG A 37 2.72 6.92 -7.88
C ARG A 37 2.04 5.86 -8.74
N ALA A 38 2.78 5.23 -9.66
CA ALA A 38 2.24 4.18 -10.51
C ALA A 38 1.77 2.96 -9.69
N LEU A 39 2.60 2.49 -8.75
CA LEU A 39 2.26 1.37 -7.87
C LEU A 39 1.08 1.70 -6.95
N SER A 40 1.02 2.91 -6.39
CA SER A 40 -0.10 3.36 -5.56
C SER A 40 -1.43 3.33 -6.32
N MET A 41 -1.45 3.69 -7.61
CA MET A 41 -2.66 3.59 -8.44
C MET A 41 -3.09 2.13 -8.66
N LEU A 42 -2.14 1.24 -8.94
CA LEU A 42 -2.44 -0.19 -9.11
C LEU A 42 -2.95 -0.82 -7.81
N LEU A 43 -2.32 -0.50 -6.68
CA LEU A 43 -2.75 -0.91 -5.35
C LEU A 43 -4.16 -0.40 -5.03
N ALA A 44 -4.44 0.88 -5.29
CA ALA A 44 -5.76 1.46 -5.07
C ALA A 44 -6.83 0.81 -5.94
N TYR A 45 -6.54 0.57 -7.21
CA TYR A 45 -7.45 -0.12 -8.13
C TYR A 45 -7.83 -1.52 -7.61
N GLU A 46 -6.83 -2.32 -7.20
CA GLU A 46 -7.08 -3.66 -6.67
C GLU A 46 -7.80 -3.61 -5.31
N ALA A 47 -7.35 -2.71 -4.41
CA ALA A 47 -7.92 -2.57 -3.07
C ALA A 47 -9.38 -2.09 -3.09
N LEU A 48 -9.86 -1.50 -4.17
CA LEU A 48 -11.23 -0.97 -4.27
C LEU A 48 -12.19 -1.88 -5.07
N ARG A 49 -11.75 -3.09 -5.45
CA ARG A 49 -12.55 -4.05 -6.24
C ARG A 49 -13.88 -4.46 -5.57
N ASP A 50 -13.96 -4.41 -4.24
CA ASP A 50 -15.09 -4.86 -3.42
C ASP A 50 -15.92 -3.70 -2.83
N LEU A 51 -15.83 -2.50 -3.43
CA LEU A 51 -16.54 -1.33 -2.94
C LEU A 51 -18.06 -1.59 -2.86
N PRO A 52 -18.73 -1.17 -1.77
CA PRO A 52 -20.17 -1.33 -1.67
C PRO A 52 -20.84 -0.48 -2.74
N MET A 53 -21.89 -1.03 -3.34
CA MET A 53 -22.60 -0.40 -4.43
C MET A 53 -24.10 -0.33 -4.12
N ARG A 54 -24.79 0.67 -4.67
CA ARG A 54 -26.25 0.77 -4.66
C ARG A 54 -26.79 0.93 -6.07
N ARG A 55 -27.92 0.26 -6.36
CA ARG A 55 -28.66 0.44 -7.62
C ARG A 55 -29.36 1.80 -7.62
N THR A 56 -29.41 2.43 -8.78
CA THR A 56 -30.08 3.71 -9.04
C THR A 56 -30.53 3.74 -10.50
N SER A 57 -31.29 4.75 -10.90
CA SER A 57 -31.45 5.15 -12.30
C SER A 57 -30.65 6.42 -12.58
N VAL A 58 -30.27 6.61 -13.85
CA VAL A 58 -29.73 7.87 -14.39
C VAL A 58 -30.37 8.15 -15.75
N ARG A 59 -30.37 9.41 -16.16
CA ARG A 59 -30.77 9.82 -17.51
C ARG A 59 -29.52 10.14 -18.32
N THR A 60 -29.32 9.43 -19.42
CA THR A 60 -28.31 9.75 -20.43
C THR A 60 -28.87 10.83 -21.38
N PRO A 61 -28.07 11.38 -22.31
CA PRO A 61 -28.60 12.25 -23.36
C PRO A 61 -29.68 11.60 -24.24
N LEU A 62 -29.79 10.26 -24.24
CA LEU A 62 -30.72 9.52 -25.09
C LEU A 62 -31.96 9.03 -24.32
N GLU A 63 -31.78 8.48 -23.11
CA GLU A 63 -32.89 7.89 -22.34
C GLU A 63 -32.53 7.59 -20.87
N SER A 64 -33.49 7.06 -20.11
CA SER A 64 -33.26 6.60 -18.72
C SER A 64 -32.75 5.17 -18.71
N THR A 65 -31.76 4.87 -17.86
CA THR A 65 -31.21 3.52 -17.72
C THR A 65 -30.84 3.17 -16.28
N ALA A 66 -30.72 1.88 -15.99
CA ALA A 66 -30.25 1.39 -14.71
C ALA A 66 -28.75 1.71 -14.54
N ALA A 67 -28.36 2.10 -13.33
CA ALA A 67 -26.99 2.41 -12.99
C ALA A 67 -26.65 1.97 -11.57
N THR A 68 -25.36 2.02 -11.27
CA THR A 68 -24.82 1.66 -9.97
C THR A 68 -23.91 2.77 -9.47
N ARG A 69 -24.02 3.12 -8.18
CA ARG A 69 -23.15 4.11 -7.54
C ARG A 69 -22.48 3.52 -6.32
N VAL A 70 -21.21 3.87 -6.09
CA VAL A 70 -20.48 3.53 -4.86
C VAL A 70 -21.22 4.09 -3.64
N ARG A 71 -21.25 3.32 -2.55
CA ARG A 71 -21.86 3.67 -1.27
C ARG A 71 -20.89 3.42 -0.12
N GLY A 72 -20.97 4.26 0.90
CA GLY A 72 -20.21 4.09 2.13
C GLY A 72 -18.86 4.81 2.09
N ARG A 73 -18.17 4.82 3.23
CA ARG A 73 -16.83 5.38 3.39
C ARG A 73 -15.85 4.24 3.64
N ILE A 74 -14.68 4.35 3.02
CA ILE A 74 -13.55 3.45 3.23
C ILE A 74 -12.32 4.28 3.58
N GLY A 75 -11.55 3.84 4.58
CA GLY A 75 -10.28 4.44 4.94
C GLY A 75 -9.15 3.72 4.23
N LEU A 76 -8.37 4.44 3.43
CA LEU A 76 -7.14 3.91 2.83
C LEU A 76 -5.95 4.47 3.60
N VAL A 77 -5.18 3.60 4.25
CA VAL A 77 -3.89 3.94 4.86
C VAL A 77 -2.81 3.59 3.83
N LEU A 78 -2.01 4.58 3.44
CA LEU A 78 -0.98 4.45 2.42
C LEU A 78 0.39 4.57 3.09
N ASP A 79 1.22 3.54 2.97
CA ASP A 79 2.59 3.53 3.48
C ASP A 79 3.48 2.73 2.54
N PRO A 80 4.49 3.31 1.87
CA PRO A 80 5.34 2.57 0.94
C PRO A 80 5.99 1.32 1.55
N MET A 81 6.28 1.31 2.86
CA MET A 81 7.05 0.23 3.49
C MET A 81 6.39 -0.29 4.76
N LEU A 82 5.85 -1.51 4.69
CA LEU A 82 5.38 -2.22 5.88
C LEU A 82 6.53 -3.03 6.51
N ALA A 83 7.36 -2.35 7.28
CA ALA A 83 8.53 -2.95 7.97
C ALA A 83 8.12 -3.68 9.26
N THR A 84 8.19 -3.02 10.41
CA THR A 84 7.80 -3.60 11.72
C THR A 84 6.29 -3.60 11.94
N GLY A 85 5.56 -2.74 11.23
CA GLY A 85 4.10 -2.57 11.34
C GLY A 85 3.63 -1.56 12.39
N GLY A 86 4.52 -1.02 13.23
CA GLY A 86 4.14 -0.08 14.29
C GLY A 86 3.42 1.17 13.76
N SER A 87 4.01 1.84 12.78
CA SER A 87 3.43 3.05 12.16
C SER A 87 2.09 2.76 11.49
N ALA A 88 1.99 1.65 10.74
CA ALA A 88 0.75 1.23 10.10
C ALA A 88 -0.36 0.90 11.11
N ILE A 89 -0.03 0.23 12.22
CA ILE A 89 -0.98 -0.06 13.31
C ILE A 89 -1.48 1.23 13.95
N ALA A 90 -0.60 2.19 14.23
CA ALA A 90 -0.97 3.49 14.78
C ALA A 90 -1.91 4.26 13.84
N ALA A 91 -1.58 4.29 12.55
CA ALA A 91 -2.41 4.95 11.53
C ALA A 91 -3.78 4.28 11.37
N LEU A 92 -3.83 2.95 11.31
CA LEU A 92 -5.09 2.20 11.25
C LEU A 92 -5.97 2.45 12.48
N ARG A 93 -5.36 2.55 13.67
CA ARG A 93 -6.08 2.87 14.91
C ARG A 93 -6.70 4.26 14.82
N ALA A 94 -5.92 5.28 14.47
CA ALA A 94 -6.41 6.65 14.35
C ALA A 94 -7.58 6.75 13.36
N VAL A 95 -7.49 6.10 12.19
CA VAL A 95 -8.59 6.08 11.20
C VAL A 95 -9.84 5.40 11.77
N ARG A 96 -9.68 4.35 12.58
CA ARG A 96 -10.80 3.66 13.22
C ARG A 96 -11.43 4.49 14.33
N ASP A 97 -10.63 5.23 15.09
CA ASP A 97 -11.07 6.16 16.14
C ASP A 97 -11.88 7.32 15.55
N TRP A 98 -11.61 7.71 14.30
CA TRP A 98 -12.45 8.65 13.53
C TRP A 98 -13.80 8.05 13.06
N GLY A 99 -14.11 6.81 13.44
CA GLY A 99 -15.38 6.14 13.13
C GLY A 99 -15.41 5.42 11.78
N VAL A 100 -14.28 5.29 11.09
CA VAL A 100 -14.22 4.58 9.80
C VAL A 100 -14.17 3.07 10.04
N LYS A 101 -15.27 2.38 9.70
CA LYS A 101 -15.41 0.93 9.96
C LYS A 101 -14.66 0.03 8.99
N ARG A 102 -14.55 0.43 7.71
CA ARG A 102 -13.86 -0.33 6.67
C ARG A 102 -12.53 0.33 6.37
N VAL A 103 -11.44 -0.33 6.71
CA VAL A 103 -10.08 0.18 6.50
C VAL A 103 -9.27 -0.79 5.66
N LYS A 104 -8.40 -0.24 4.80
CA LYS A 104 -7.44 -1.00 4.00
C LYS A 104 -6.07 -0.35 4.08
N LEU A 105 -5.05 -1.17 4.29
CA LEU A 105 -3.65 -0.79 4.26
C LEU A 105 -3.07 -1.16 2.90
N LEU A 106 -2.46 -0.19 2.23
CA LEU A 106 -1.77 -0.37 0.96
C LEU A 106 -0.29 -0.06 1.16
N ALA A 107 0.57 -1.01 0.81
CA ALA A 107 2.01 -0.83 0.85
C ALA A 107 2.71 -1.31 -0.41
N VAL A 108 3.83 -0.68 -0.78
CA VAL A 108 4.61 -1.14 -1.93
C VAL A 108 5.34 -2.44 -1.57
N ILE A 109 6.11 -2.44 -0.48
CA ILE A 109 6.76 -3.65 0.03
C ILE A 109 6.38 -3.92 1.47
N ALA A 110 6.43 -5.20 1.86
CA ALA A 110 6.20 -5.61 3.23
C ALA A 110 7.16 -6.71 3.67
N ALA A 111 7.60 -6.63 4.92
CA ALA A 111 8.28 -7.74 5.58
C ALA A 111 7.27 -8.69 6.24
N PRO A 112 7.61 -9.99 6.42
CA PRO A 112 6.75 -10.94 7.11
C PRO A 112 6.39 -10.50 8.54
N GLU A 113 7.31 -9.83 9.22
CA GLU A 113 7.15 -9.29 10.58
C GLU A 113 6.00 -8.28 10.63
N GLY A 114 6.03 -7.23 9.79
CA GLY A 114 5.01 -6.20 9.74
C GLY A 114 3.64 -6.73 9.30
N LEU A 115 3.62 -7.67 8.34
CA LEU A 115 2.39 -8.35 7.94
C LEU A 115 1.76 -9.12 9.10
N ARG A 116 2.56 -9.84 9.89
CA ARG A 116 2.06 -10.54 11.09
C ARG A 116 1.54 -9.53 12.13
N ALA A 117 2.31 -8.48 12.41
CA ALA A 117 1.92 -7.47 13.40
C ALA A 117 0.59 -6.80 13.07
N VAL A 118 0.43 -6.29 11.84
CA VAL A 118 -0.83 -5.65 11.39
C VAL A 118 -1.99 -6.63 11.42
N ARG A 119 -1.80 -7.87 10.95
CA ARG A 119 -2.89 -8.86 10.91
C ARG A 119 -3.33 -9.31 12.31
N SER A 120 -2.41 -9.35 13.27
CA SER A 120 -2.76 -9.61 14.67
C SER A 120 -3.53 -8.45 15.30
N ALA A 121 -3.14 -7.20 15.00
CA ALA A 121 -3.77 -6.01 15.57
C ALA A 121 -5.11 -5.63 14.89
N PHE A 122 -5.22 -5.87 13.58
CA PHE A 122 -6.36 -5.51 12.73
C PHE A 122 -6.73 -6.68 11.79
N PRO A 123 -7.29 -7.79 12.34
CA PRO A 123 -7.59 -8.99 11.56
C PRO A 123 -8.66 -8.80 10.48
N ASP A 124 -9.45 -7.73 10.56
CA ASP A 124 -10.49 -7.35 9.61
C ASP A 124 -10.05 -6.29 8.58
N ALA A 125 -8.85 -5.72 8.73
CA ALA A 125 -8.31 -4.78 7.75
C ALA A 125 -7.86 -5.51 6.48
N GLY A 126 -8.22 -4.96 5.32
CA GLY A 126 -7.66 -5.45 4.05
C GLY A 126 -6.21 -5.00 3.90
N VAL A 127 -5.29 -5.91 3.59
CA VAL A 127 -3.86 -5.58 3.40
C VAL A 127 -3.46 -5.91 1.97
N PHE A 128 -2.97 -4.92 1.23
CA PHE A 128 -2.60 -5.01 -0.19
C PHE A 128 -1.15 -4.59 -0.36
N ILE A 129 -0.35 -5.45 -1.00
CA ILE A 129 1.09 -5.23 -1.19
C ILE A 129 1.54 -5.52 -2.61
N CYS A 130 2.55 -4.81 -3.11
CA CYS A 130 3.17 -5.16 -4.40
C CYS A 130 4.20 -6.29 -4.27
N ALA A 131 4.92 -6.37 -3.15
CA ALA A 131 5.82 -7.48 -2.88
C ALA A 131 5.95 -7.79 -1.39
N ARG A 132 6.10 -9.09 -1.10
CA ARG A 132 6.53 -9.59 0.21
C ARG A 132 8.01 -9.92 0.14
N ASP A 133 8.79 -9.21 0.93
CA ASP A 133 10.23 -9.38 1.04
C ASP A 133 10.58 -10.40 2.14
N ARG A 134 11.86 -10.79 2.26
CA ARG A 134 12.26 -11.97 3.04
C ARG A 134 12.20 -11.76 4.55
N ARG A 135 12.70 -10.62 5.04
CA ARG A 135 12.90 -10.34 6.47
C ARG A 135 13.25 -8.87 6.72
N LEU A 136 13.28 -8.50 7.99
CA LEU A 136 13.99 -7.31 8.48
C LEU A 136 15.46 -7.64 8.78
N ASN A 137 16.35 -6.64 8.72
CA ASN A 137 17.68 -6.69 9.32
C ASN A 137 17.66 -6.16 10.77
N ASP A 138 18.80 -6.16 11.45
CA ASP A 138 18.92 -5.75 12.86
C ASP A 138 18.63 -4.25 13.09
N ARG A 139 18.61 -3.45 12.01
CA ARG A 139 18.25 -2.02 12.02
C ARG A 139 16.79 -1.78 11.64
N GLY A 140 15.99 -2.82 11.41
CA GLY A 140 14.58 -2.71 11.05
C GLY A 140 14.30 -2.42 9.58
N TYR A 141 15.30 -2.46 8.70
CA TYR A 141 15.10 -2.33 7.25
C TYR A 141 14.64 -3.64 6.62
N ILE A 142 13.72 -3.54 5.67
CA ILE A 142 13.26 -4.68 4.85
C ILE A 142 14.38 -5.11 3.91
N LEU A 143 14.55 -6.42 3.71
CA LEU A 143 15.54 -6.97 2.77
C LEU A 143 14.86 -7.80 1.66
N PRO A 144 15.24 -7.65 0.36
CA PRO A 144 16.20 -6.67 -0.17
C PRO A 144 15.76 -5.22 0.01
N GLY A 145 14.46 -4.97 0.17
CA GLY A 145 13.92 -3.63 0.45
C GLY A 145 14.14 -2.62 -0.67
N LEU A 146 14.01 -1.34 -0.29
CA LEU A 146 14.23 -0.17 -1.16
C LEU A 146 15.27 0.80 -0.57
N GLY A 147 15.86 0.49 0.59
CA GLY A 147 16.54 1.48 1.44
C GLY A 147 15.53 2.33 2.22
N ASP A 148 15.91 3.57 2.56
CA ASP A 148 14.98 4.54 3.13
C ASP A 148 14.12 5.16 2.02
N ALA A 149 12.84 4.78 1.95
CA ALA A 149 11.95 5.27 0.91
C ALA A 149 11.69 6.78 1.03
N GLY A 150 11.70 7.34 2.25
CA GLY A 150 11.52 8.77 2.46
C GLY A 150 12.68 9.54 1.84
N ASP A 151 13.91 9.19 2.22
CA ASP A 151 15.10 9.85 1.70
C ASP A 151 15.23 9.74 0.19
N ARG A 152 14.90 8.56 -0.37
CA ARG A 152 14.92 8.35 -1.81
C ARG A 152 13.83 9.11 -2.54
N GLN A 153 12.67 9.30 -1.91
CA GLN A 153 11.56 10.05 -2.49
C GLN A 153 11.83 11.56 -2.49
N PHE A 154 12.44 12.07 -1.42
CA PHE A 154 12.66 13.51 -1.21
C PHE A 154 14.06 13.99 -1.58
N GLY A 155 14.98 13.08 -1.90
CA GLY A 155 16.36 13.43 -2.23
C GLY A 155 17.17 13.88 -1.02
N THR A 156 16.85 13.37 0.17
CA THR A 156 17.53 13.68 1.44
C THR A 156 18.51 12.60 1.85
N VAL A 157 18.84 11.67 0.94
CA VAL A 157 19.89 10.67 1.16
C VAL A 157 21.19 11.40 1.49
N PRO A 158 21.83 11.11 2.64
CA PRO A 158 23.12 11.69 2.96
C PRO A 158 24.09 11.45 1.79
N PRO A 159 24.92 12.42 1.40
CA PRO A 159 25.99 12.14 0.46
C PRO A 159 26.74 10.91 0.98
N LEU A 160 27.00 9.94 0.10
CA LEU A 160 27.85 8.80 0.43
C LEU A 160 29.07 9.39 1.15
N CYS A 161 29.24 9.06 2.43
CA CYS A 161 30.50 9.32 3.09
C CYS A 161 31.52 8.60 2.22
N THR A 162 32.27 9.35 1.42
CA THR A 162 33.46 8.88 0.77
C THR A 162 34.42 8.58 1.91
N ALA A 163 34.30 7.36 2.45
CA ALA A 163 35.35 6.76 3.23
C ALA A 163 36.58 6.81 2.31
N ARG A 164 37.51 7.71 2.69
CA ARG A 164 38.87 7.71 2.18
C ARG A 164 39.52 6.36 2.45
#